data_AF-A0A972ESP3-F1
#
_entry.id   AF-A0A972ESP3-F1
#
_cell.length_a   1.000
_cell.length_b   1.000
_cell.length_c   1.000
_cell.angle_alpha   90.00
_cell.angle_beta   90.00
_cell.angle_gamma   90.00
#
_symmetry.space_group_name_H-M   'P 1'
#
loop_
_entity.id
_entity.type
_entity.pdbx_description
1 polymer ?
#
loop_
_entity_poly.entity_id
_entity_poly.type
_entity_poly.pdbx_seq_one_letter_code
_entity_poly.pdbx_strand_id
1 'polypeptide(L)'
;MSKRQQIAFGATLLLIGTALFARQYLPALEPFLSWPLLLVPLGLLGMVSAAILQQGGWLISSTLVTGIGANLWADRALDGGTWASMLAFLGLGLILADLFDPDEKDTWRPGLILIAVSAVLFLLLGGKKYLPWPQLSAFSPLAIALVGLIYILAGLSRKK
;
A
#
# COMPACT_ATOMS: atom_id res chain seq x y z
N MET A 1 28.23 2.33 -11.11
CA MET A 1 27.18 1.60 -10.36
C MET A 1 27.74 1.16 -9.03
N SER A 2 27.00 1.35 -7.94
CA SER A 2 27.39 0.84 -6.61
C SER A 2 27.13 -0.67 -6.49
N LYS A 3 27.81 -1.35 -5.55
CA LYS A 3 27.54 -2.78 -5.26
C LYS A 3 26.06 -3.03 -4.94
N ARG A 4 25.41 -2.10 -4.23
CA ARG A 4 23.97 -2.16 -3.92
C ARG A 4 23.10 -2.09 -5.17
N GLN A 5 23.43 -1.22 -6.12
CA GLN A 5 22.73 -1.13 -7.41
C GLN A 5 22.87 -2.41 -8.23
N GLN A 6 24.06 -3.02 -8.26
CA GLN A 6 24.27 -4.29 -8.94
C GLN A 6 23.46 -5.43 -8.30
N ILE A 7 23.43 -5.49 -6.97
CA ILE A 7 22.63 -6.49 -6.23
C ILE A 7 21.13 -6.26 -6.47
N ALA A 8 20.63 -5.03 -6.31
CA ALA A 8 19.22 -4.72 -6.50
C ALA A 8 18.75 -5.05 -7.94
N PHE A 9 19.53 -4.64 -8.94
CA PHE A 9 19.21 -4.90 -10.33
C PHE A 9 19.30 -6.39 -10.68
N GLY A 10 20.35 -7.07 -10.22
CA GLY A 10 20.53 -8.51 -10.41
C GLY A 10 19.42 -9.33 -9.76
N ALA A 11 19.07 -9.00 -8.51
CA ALA A 11 17.96 -9.64 -7.80
C ALA A 11 16.62 -9.40 -8.51
N THR A 12 16.38 -8.18 -8.98
CA THR A 12 15.16 -7.85 -9.74
C THR A 12 15.05 -8.66 -11.02
N LEU A 13 16.13 -8.69 -11.82
CA LEU A 13 16.16 -9.47 -13.06
C LEU A 13 15.99 -10.97 -12.81
N LEU A 14 16.62 -11.49 -11.76
CA LEU A 14 16.48 -12.89 -11.37
C LEU A 14 15.02 -13.21 -11.02
N LEU A 15 14.38 -12.40 -10.18
CA LEU A 15 12.98 -12.62 -9.79
C LEU A 15 12.02 -12.49 -10.98
N ILE A 16 12.22 -11.51 -11.86
CA ILE A 16 11.41 -11.37 -13.08
C ILE A 16 11.61 -12.58 -14.00
N GLY A 17 12.85 -12.99 -14.24
CA GLY A 17 13.18 -14.14 -15.09
C GLY A 17 12.58 -15.43 -14.54
N THR A 18 12.71 -15.68 -13.23
CA THR A 18 12.10 -16.84 -12.56
C THR A 18 10.57 -16.81 -12.66
N ALA A 19 9.93 -15.65 -12.47
CA ALA A 19 8.48 -15.54 -12.58
C ALA A 19 7.98 -15.83 -14.01
N LEU A 20 8.66 -15.30 -15.03
CA LEU A 20 8.32 -15.53 -16.43
C LEU A 20 8.56 -16.98 -16.85
N PHE A 21 9.62 -17.62 -16.34
CA PHE A 21 9.87 -19.05 -16.56
C PHE A 21 8.80 -19.90 -15.88
N ALA A 22 8.49 -19.63 -14.61
CA ALA A 22 7.49 -20.36 -13.83
C ALA A 22 6.09 -20.28 -14.46
N ARG A 23 5.74 -19.13 -15.07
CA ARG A 23 4.48 -18.93 -15.80
C ARG A 23 4.22 -19.99 -16.86
N GLN A 24 5.26 -20.50 -17.52
CA GLN A 24 5.11 -21.50 -18.59
C GLN A 24 4.68 -22.88 -18.07
N TYR A 25 4.97 -23.18 -16.80
CA TYR A 25 4.75 -24.50 -16.20
C TYR A 25 3.65 -24.50 -15.14
N LEU A 26 3.31 -23.33 -14.57
CA LEU A 26 2.32 -23.18 -13.51
C LEU A 26 1.17 -22.28 -13.97
N PRO A 27 0.08 -22.84 -14.54
CA PRO A 27 -1.07 -22.06 -14.99
C PRO A 27 -1.76 -21.30 -13.85
N ALA A 28 -1.56 -21.72 -12.58
CA ALA A 28 -2.04 -21.01 -11.40
C ALA A 28 -1.44 -19.60 -11.23
N LEU A 29 -0.32 -19.28 -11.92
CA LEU A 29 0.31 -17.95 -11.88
C LEU A 29 -0.31 -16.95 -12.87
N GLU A 30 -1.06 -17.40 -13.88
CA GLU A 30 -1.67 -16.53 -14.89
C GLU A 30 -2.51 -15.39 -14.29
N PRO A 31 -3.40 -15.63 -13.30
CA PRO A 31 -4.19 -14.55 -12.71
C PRO A 31 -3.31 -13.46 -12.07
N PHE A 32 -2.20 -13.84 -11.43
CA PHE A 32 -1.30 -12.90 -10.75
C PHE A 32 -0.39 -12.12 -11.72
N LEU A 33 -0.06 -12.71 -12.86
CA LEU A 33 0.78 -12.10 -13.90
C LEU A 33 -0.03 -11.42 -15.01
N SER A 34 -1.35 -11.38 -14.87
CA SER A 34 -2.26 -10.68 -15.78
C SER A 34 -2.69 -9.33 -15.20
N TRP A 35 -3.14 -8.44 -16.09
CA TRP A 35 -3.64 -7.14 -15.68
C TRP A 35 -4.98 -7.26 -14.92
N PRO A 36 -5.18 -6.55 -13.78
CA PRO A 36 -4.32 -5.55 -13.16
C PRO A 36 -3.38 -6.10 -12.07
N LEU A 37 -3.53 -7.38 -11.71
CA LEU A 37 -2.80 -8.00 -10.61
C LEU A 37 -1.28 -7.98 -10.83
N LEU A 38 -0.80 -7.96 -12.08
CA LEU A 38 0.63 -7.83 -12.42
C LEU A 38 1.30 -6.61 -11.77
N LEU A 39 0.55 -5.54 -11.48
CA LEU A 39 1.07 -4.36 -10.79
C LEU A 39 1.47 -4.66 -9.33
N VAL A 40 0.84 -5.65 -8.68
CA VAL A 40 1.16 -6.04 -7.30
C VAL A 40 2.58 -6.62 -7.20
N PRO A 41 2.96 -7.71 -7.90
CA PRO A 41 4.32 -8.22 -7.84
C PRO A 41 5.35 -7.22 -8.38
N LEU A 42 5.03 -6.43 -9.41
CA LEU A 42 5.95 -5.39 -9.89
C LEU A 42 6.19 -4.29 -8.84
N GLY A 43 5.14 -3.85 -8.17
CA GLY A 43 5.24 -2.90 -7.07
C GLY A 43 6.03 -3.46 -5.90
N LEU A 44 5.77 -4.71 -5.49
CA LEU A 44 6.54 -5.39 -4.45
C LEU A 44 8.03 -5.53 -4.80
N LEU A 45 8.35 -5.91 -6.05
CA LEU A 45 9.72 -5.95 -6.54
C LEU A 45 10.39 -4.57 -6.49
N GLY A 46 9.65 -3.53 -6.86
CA GLY A 46 10.09 -2.15 -6.75
C GLY A 46 10.34 -1.74 -5.28
N MET A 47 9.48 -2.14 -4.35
CA MET A 47 9.64 -1.87 -2.92
C MET A 47 10.91 -2.51 -2.36
N VAL A 48 11.15 -3.79 -2.68
CA VAL A 48 12.38 -4.50 -2.26
C VAL A 48 13.61 -3.82 -2.85
N SER A 49 13.56 -3.44 -4.12
CA SER A 49 14.67 -2.76 -4.80
C SER A 49 14.96 -1.40 -4.19
N ALA A 50 13.92 -0.60 -3.97
CA ALA A 50 13.98 0.72 -3.34
C ALA A 50 14.50 0.64 -1.90
N ALA A 51 14.12 -0.39 -1.15
CA ALA A 51 14.63 -0.63 0.20
C ALA A 51 16.13 -0.96 0.22
N ILE A 52 16.60 -1.81 -0.70
CA ILE A 52 18.05 -2.13 -0.84
C ILE A 52 18.86 -0.88 -1.20
N LEU A 53 18.27 -0.03 -2.05
CA LEU A 53 18.86 1.20 -2.53
C LEU A 53 18.70 2.38 -1.59
N GLN A 54 17.88 2.24 -0.55
CA GLN A 54 17.57 3.28 0.43
C GLN A 54 17.03 4.55 -0.25
N GLN A 55 16.03 4.36 -1.12
CA GLN A 55 15.40 5.46 -1.87
C GLN A 55 13.91 5.53 -1.52
N GLY A 56 13.57 6.38 -0.55
CA GLY A 56 12.23 6.54 0.02
C GLY A 56 11.20 6.96 -1.02
N GLY A 57 11.54 7.91 -1.90
CA GLY A 57 10.68 8.33 -3.00
C GLY A 57 10.29 7.19 -3.96
N TRP A 58 11.23 6.28 -4.25
CA TRP A 58 10.94 5.10 -5.06
C TRP A 58 10.07 4.11 -4.28
N LEU A 59 10.33 3.95 -2.98
CA LEU A 59 9.57 3.07 -2.10
C LEU A 59 8.09 3.49 -1.98
N ILE A 60 7.83 4.80 -1.83
CA ILE A 60 6.47 5.36 -1.84
C ILE A 60 5.79 5.07 -3.19
N SER A 61 6.48 5.34 -4.29
CA SER A 61 5.96 5.13 -5.63
C SER A 61 5.64 3.66 -5.90
N SER A 62 6.52 2.73 -5.50
CA SER A 62 6.32 1.29 -5.65
C SER A 62 5.19 0.76 -4.76
N THR A 63 5.00 1.33 -3.57
CA THR A 63 3.86 0.99 -2.71
C THR A 63 2.54 1.45 -3.33
N LEU A 64 2.52 2.63 -3.96
CA LEU A 64 1.36 3.11 -4.72
C LEU A 64 1.06 2.24 -5.93
N VAL A 65 2.07 1.81 -6.70
CA VAL A 65 1.89 0.87 -7.82
C VAL A 65 1.25 -0.44 -7.34
N THR A 66 1.72 -0.97 -6.22
CA THR A 66 1.12 -2.15 -5.56
C THR A 66 -0.35 -1.88 -5.21
N GLY A 67 -0.64 -0.70 -4.64
CA GLY A 67 -1.98 -0.27 -4.30
C GLY A 67 -2.92 -0.09 -5.49
N ILE A 68 -2.42 0.39 -6.63
CA ILE A 68 -3.16 0.48 -7.89
C ILE A 68 -3.57 -0.92 -8.36
N GLY A 69 -2.63 -1.87 -8.38
CA GLY A 69 -2.92 -3.26 -8.75
C GLY A 69 -3.97 -3.89 -7.86
N ALA A 70 -3.79 -3.79 -6.54
CA ALA A 70 -4.72 -4.32 -5.56
C ALA A 70 -6.11 -3.71 -5.68
N ASN A 71 -6.21 -2.39 -5.88
CA ASN A 71 -7.49 -1.71 -6.00
C ASN A 71 -8.23 -2.04 -7.29
N LEU A 72 -7.55 -2.05 -8.43
CA LEU A 72 -8.19 -2.41 -9.69
C LEU A 72 -8.66 -3.86 -9.68
N TRP A 73 -7.92 -4.76 -9.02
CA TRP A 73 -8.37 -6.14 -8.83
C TRP A 73 -9.59 -6.19 -7.90
N ALA A 74 -9.50 -5.55 -6.74
CA ALA A 74 -10.58 -5.55 -5.76
C ALA A 74 -11.84 -4.86 -6.31
N ASP A 75 -11.71 -3.86 -7.19
CA ASP A 75 -12.84 -3.16 -7.79
C ASP A 75 -13.67 -4.10 -8.67
N ARG A 76 -12.97 -4.92 -9.48
CA ARG A 76 -13.57 -5.98 -10.29
C ARG A 76 -14.17 -7.10 -9.46
N ALA A 77 -13.55 -7.42 -8.32
CA ALA A 77 -13.98 -8.53 -7.47
C ALA A 77 -15.11 -8.16 -6.50
N LEU A 78 -15.22 -6.87 -6.13
CA LEU A 78 -16.05 -6.40 -5.01
C LEU A 78 -17.09 -5.33 -5.41
N ASP A 79 -17.25 -5.03 -6.70
CA ASP A 79 -18.21 -4.04 -7.23
C ASP A 79 -18.06 -2.64 -6.58
N GLY A 80 -16.91 -1.97 -6.74
CA GLY A 80 -16.83 -0.50 -6.53
C GLY A 80 -16.36 0.05 -5.18
N GLY A 81 -16.01 -0.79 -4.19
CA GLY A 81 -15.75 -0.34 -2.80
C GLY A 81 -14.31 0.04 -2.42
N THR A 82 -13.44 0.33 -3.39
CA THR A 82 -11.98 0.16 -3.24
C THR A 82 -11.16 1.43 -3.00
N TRP A 83 -11.66 2.60 -3.38
CA TRP A 83 -10.86 3.84 -3.44
C TRP A 83 -10.26 4.28 -2.10
N ALA A 84 -10.90 3.93 -0.98
CA ALA A 84 -10.43 4.24 0.36
C ALA A 84 -9.04 3.64 0.67
N SER A 85 -8.65 2.53 0.03
CA SER A 85 -7.39 1.85 0.35
C SER A 85 -6.13 2.53 -0.23
N MET A 86 -6.26 3.39 -1.25
CA MET A 86 -5.10 4.12 -1.81
C MET A 86 -4.39 4.97 -0.77
N LEU A 87 -5.17 5.59 0.13
CA LEU A 87 -4.64 6.35 1.27
C LEU A 87 -3.82 5.47 2.22
N ALA A 88 -4.27 4.24 2.46
CA ALA A 88 -3.47 3.27 3.23
C ALA A 88 -2.18 2.89 2.51
N PHE A 89 -2.19 2.68 1.19
CA PHE A 89 -0.96 2.41 0.44
C PHE A 89 0.01 3.59 0.43
N LEU A 90 -0.50 4.83 0.32
CA LEU A 90 0.33 6.02 0.49
C LEU A 90 0.94 6.07 1.89
N GLY A 91 0.13 5.83 2.92
CA GLY A 91 0.59 5.82 4.30
C GLY A 91 1.63 4.73 4.60
N LEU A 92 1.44 3.53 4.04
CA LEU A 92 2.42 2.45 4.08
C LEU A 92 3.73 2.85 3.38
N GLY A 93 3.64 3.50 2.22
CA GLY A 93 4.80 3.99 1.49
C GLY A 93 5.62 4.97 2.31
N LEU A 94 4.97 5.90 3.02
CA LEU A 94 5.65 6.85 3.92
C LEU A 94 6.31 6.16 5.11
N ILE A 95 5.64 5.21 5.76
CA ILE A 95 6.22 4.45 6.87
C ILE A 95 7.45 3.66 6.41
N LEU A 96 7.37 3.03 5.25
CA LEU A 96 8.49 2.26 4.71
C LEU A 96 9.63 3.18 4.23
N ALA A 97 9.34 4.35 3.69
CA ALA A 97 10.35 5.35 3.37
C ALA A 97 11.12 5.78 4.62
N ASP A 98 10.42 6.13 5.71
CA ASP A 98 11.02 6.46 7.01
C ASP A 98 11.91 5.33 7.56
N LEU A 99 11.50 4.08 7.33
CA LEU A 99 12.20 2.90 7.84
C LEU A 99 13.49 2.57 7.07
N PHE A 100 13.49 2.77 5.76
CA PHE A 100 14.58 2.30 4.88
C PHE A 100 15.46 3.41 4.31
N ASP A 101 14.95 4.64 4.19
CA ASP A 101 15.69 5.79 3.70
C ASP A 101 16.21 6.65 4.87
N PRO A 102 17.54 6.75 5.08
CA PRO A 102 18.11 7.59 6.13
C PRO A 102 17.81 9.08 6.00
N ASP A 103 17.51 9.56 4.78
CA ASP A 103 17.28 10.98 4.50
C ASP A 103 15.82 11.37 4.74
N GLU A 104 14.89 10.41 4.66
CA GLU A 104 13.46 10.63 4.87
C GLU A 104 13.10 10.36 6.33
N LYS A 105 12.97 11.40 7.16
CA LYS A 105 12.69 11.28 8.60
C LYS A 105 11.35 11.90 8.99
N ASP A 106 10.76 11.36 10.06
CA ASP A 106 9.48 11.78 10.63
C ASP A 106 8.27 11.64 9.68
N THR A 107 8.38 10.82 8.63
CA THR A 107 7.27 10.56 7.69
C THR A 107 6.37 9.41 8.14
N TRP A 108 6.79 8.62 9.13
CA TRP A 108 5.97 7.55 9.72
C TRP A 108 4.69 8.07 10.40
N ARG A 109 4.70 9.25 11.03
CA ARG A 109 3.50 9.82 11.69
C ARG A 109 2.43 10.21 10.67
N PRO A 110 2.73 11.03 9.63
CA PRO A 110 1.81 11.23 8.52
C PRO A 110 1.31 9.91 7.92
N GLY A 111 2.19 8.91 7.77
CA GLY A 111 1.84 7.60 7.23
C GLY A 111 0.79 6.86 8.06
N LEU A 112 0.96 6.80 9.39
CA LEU A 112 -0.03 6.21 10.29
C LEU A 112 -1.36 6.95 10.28
N ILE A 113 -1.33 8.28 10.21
CA ILE A 113 -2.55 9.09 10.09
C ILE A 113 -3.30 8.72 8.81
N LEU A 114 -2.61 8.58 7.67
CA LEU A 114 -3.23 8.19 6.40
C LEU A 114 -3.83 6.79 6.44
N ILE A 115 -3.13 5.83 7.06
CA ILE A 115 -3.68 4.48 7.27
C ILE A 115 -4.93 4.52 8.16
N ALA A 116 -4.88 5.29 9.26
CA ALA A 116 -6.01 5.42 10.16
C ALA A 116 -7.22 6.09 9.49
N VAL A 117 -6.99 7.17 8.74
CA VAL A 117 -8.03 7.83 7.93
C VAL A 117 -8.60 6.88 6.88
N SER A 118 -7.75 6.14 6.16
CA SER A 118 -8.17 5.12 5.20
C SER A 118 -9.04 4.04 5.84
N ALA A 119 -8.67 3.55 7.02
CA ALA A 119 -9.43 2.55 7.77
C ALA A 119 -10.80 3.08 8.19
N VAL A 120 -10.89 4.33 8.66
CA VAL A 120 -12.18 4.92 9.00
C VAL A 120 -13.04 5.14 7.76
N LEU A 121 -12.47 5.65 6.66
CA LEU A 121 -13.20 5.79 5.40
C LEU A 121 -13.71 4.45 4.89
N PHE A 122 -12.90 3.39 5.02
CA PHE A 122 -13.32 2.03 4.71
C PHE A 122 -14.51 1.60 5.59
N LEU A 123 -14.49 1.84 6.90
CA LEU A 123 -15.62 1.50 7.78
C LEU A 123 -16.89 2.30 7.44
N LEU A 124 -16.76 3.58 7.10
CA LEU A 124 -17.90 4.43 6.75
C LEU A 124 -18.53 4.09 5.40
N LEU A 125 -17.69 3.80 4.39
CA LEU A 125 -18.11 3.62 2.99
C LEU A 125 -18.26 2.13 2.62
N GLY A 126 -17.27 1.30 2.95
CA GLY A 126 -17.21 -0.11 2.62
C GLY A 126 -17.73 -1.04 3.73
N GLY A 127 -17.67 -0.63 4.99
CA GLY A 127 -18.06 -1.44 6.15
C GLY A 127 -19.50 -1.94 6.06
N LYS A 128 -20.42 -1.14 5.52
CA LYS A 128 -21.82 -1.55 5.31
C LYS A 128 -21.99 -2.69 4.28
N LYS A 129 -21.09 -2.79 3.31
CA LYS A 129 -21.16 -3.78 2.21
C LYS A 129 -20.34 -5.04 2.52
N TYR A 130 -19.17 -4.88 3.15
CA TYR A 130 -18.22 -5.98 3.35
C TYR A 130 -18.16 -6.52 4.78
N LEU A 131 -18.65 -5.79 5.78
CA LEU A 131 -18.84 -6.28 7.16
C LEU A 131 -20.34 -6.23 7.50
N PRO A 132 -21.13 -7.28 7.17
CA PRO A 132 -22.55 -7.37 7.50
C PRO A 132 -22.74 -7.65 9.00
N TRP A 133 -22.29 -6.74 9.86
CA TRP A 133 -22.54 -6.79 11.30
C TRP A 133 -23.76 -5.91 11.59
N PRO A 134 -24.86 -6.45 12.14
CA PRO A 134 -26.13 -5.73 12.34
C PRO A 134 -26.05 -4.45 13.21
N GLN A 135 -24.90 -4.15 13.81
CA GLN A 135 -24.69 -3.02 14.71
C GLN A 135 -23.68 -1.98 14.18
N LEU A 136 -22.95 -2.24 13.09
CA LEU A 136 -21.93 -1.31 12.57
C LEU A 136 -22.52 0.02 12.08
N SER A 137 -23.76 0.02 11.60
CA SER A 137 -24.47 1.25 11.21
C SER A 137 -24.66 2.21 12.39
N ALA A 138 -24.87 1.68 13.61
CA ALA A 138 -24.99 2.46 14.84
C ALA A 138 -23.65 3.09 15.29
N PHE A 139 -22.51 2.52 14.87
CA PHE A 139 -21.17 3.03 15.18
C PHE A 139 -20.63 4.03 14.16
N SER A 140 -21.38 4.36 13.10
CA SER A 140 -20.97 5.38 12.12
C SER A 140 -20.66 6.75 12.75
N PRO A 141 -21.37 7.25 13.79
CA PRO A 141 -20.98 8.47 14.48
C PRO A 141 -19.65 8.34 15.24
N LEU A 142 -19.36 7.15 15.78
CA LEU A 142 -18.10 6.86 16.49
C LEU A 142 -16.91 6.88 15.53
N ALA A 143 -17.09 6.39 14.32
CA ALA A 143 -16.10 6.47 13.24
C ALA A 143 -15.79 7.95 12.87
N ILE A 144 -16.82 8.79 12.72
CA ILE A 144 -16.62 10.24 12.49
C ILE A 144 -15.88 10.88 13.66
N ALA A 145 -16.24 10.54 14.90
CA ALA A 145 -15.54 11.01 16.09
C ALA A 145 -14.07 10.56 16.13
N LEU A 146 -13.76 9.32 15.70
CA LEU A 146 -12.40 8.82 15.56
C LEU A 146 -11.60 9.60 14.52
N VAL A 147 -12.19 9.94 13.36
CA VAL A 147 -11.53 10.81 12.37
C VAL A 147 -11.24 12.18 12.97
N GLY A 148 -12.22 12.80 13.64
CA GLY A 148 -12.03 14.06 14.34
C GLY A 148 -10.88 13.98 15.36
N LEU A 149 -10.85 12.91 16.16
CA LEU A 149 -9.79 12.67 17.13
C LEU A 149 -8.42 12.50 16.46
N ILE A 150 -8.33 11.74 15.36
CA ILE A 150 -7.09 11.57 14.59
C ILE A 150 -6.59 12.92 14.08
N TYR A 151 -7.47 13.78 13.55
CA TYR A 151 -7.11 15.13 13.09
C TYR A 151 -6.65 16.03 14.24
N ILE A 152 -7.29 15.96 15.41
CA ILE A 152 -6.87 16.71 16.61
C ILE A 152 -5.47 16.24 17.05
N LEU A 153 -5.27 14.93 17.17
CA LEU A 153 -3.97 14.35 17.55
C LEU A 153 -2.88 14.66 16.52
N ALA A 154 -3.20 14.61 15.23
CA ALA A 154 -2.30 15.01 14.15
C ALA A 154 -1.93 16.49 14.24
N GLY A 155 -2.92 17.36 14.51
CA GLY A 155 -2.72 18.80 14.69
C GLY A 155 -1.88 19.13 15.93
N LEU A 156 -2.05 18.38 17.02
CA LEU A 156 -1.25 18.52 18.24
C LEU A 156 0.17 17.96 18.09
N SER A 157 0.36 16.92 17.26
CA SER A 157 1.66 16.36 16.94
C SER A 157 2.50 17.26 16.04
N ARG A 158 1.91 18.27 15.38
CA ARG A 158 2.66 19.40 14.82
C ARG A 158 3.15 20.30 15.95
N LYS A 159 4.17 19.87 16.68
CA LYS A 159 4.89 20.73 17.63
C LYS A 159 6.37 20.78 17.25
N LYS A 160 6.76 21.97 16.74
CA LYS A 160 8.10 22.53 16.50
C LYS A 160 9.18 21.60 15.97
#